data_AF-A0A2V8XJ75-F1
#
_entry.id   AF-A0A2V8XJ75-F1
#
_cell.length_a   1.000
_cell.length_b   1.000
_cell.length_c   1.000
_cell.angle_alpha   90.00
_cell.angle_beta   90.00
_cell.angle_gamma   90.00
#
_symmetry.space_group_name_H-M   'P 1'
#
loop_
_entity.id
_entity.type
_entity.pdbx_description
1 polymer ?
#
loop_
_entity_poly.entity_id
_entity_poly.type
_entity_poly.pdbx_seq_one_letter_code
_entity_poly.pdbx_strand_id
1 'polypeptide(L)'
;ASMQRRGEVTLGYVLEWLDQQHGSPFFLWFHLWDAHDPYSPPEPFRSRFPNAPYNGCIAYADDIVGKLLDYLRSQGLYDNALIAVAADHGESLGDHGELTHSIFLYDATIHVPLLLKLPGNRFVGQRVNAAASLVDLAPTLLEALGQMPPPAMQGRSLLPLIGNPHPENRPSLATGDHSERSFGWSALVSLRVGHQLYVHAPSPELYDLASDPGAKTNLYLGNRVTAARLAVQLDNFVKHISAGAPQPLQDGLDEKSREKLSALGYVASARTGPATRIDPKERIDIANDMHDASLAIEEGKEATVIPLLLHVVAKDPQIQAAQYYLGIAYSRKGNFAKAIPPLRKAVELRPDAMMAQYELAICLYETGDLNTAAAHFEILVENRPDWIDARYSLASIYARTGRPQEAAKNLLVVLQGEPDHYRANLLLGRMLFLNGTFAEALPYLEKAVAVQTDSGEAHSFLADEYEKLARAADATRERAEAERLKGPNRP
;
A
#
# COMPACT_ATOMS: atom_id res chain seq x y z
N ALA A 1 6.22 -10.57 -2.99
CA ALA A 1 7.12 -10.60 -1.81
C ALA A 1 6.60 -9.54 -0.84
N SER A 2 6.36 -9.88 0.43
CA SER A 2 5.96 -8.88 1.43
C SER A 2 7.06 -7.82 1.54
N MET A 3 6.70 -6.55 1.43
CA MET A 3 7.64 -5.42 1.60
C MET A 3 8.20 -5.30 3.04
N GLN A 4 7.70 -6.11 3.97
CA GLN A 4 8.11 -6.13 5.36
C GLN A 4 9.34 -7.03 5.57
N ARG A 5 10.40 -6.45 6.14
CA ARG A 5 11.61 -7.16 6.56
C ARG A 5 11.65 -7.24 8.09
N ARG A 6 11.78 -8.45 8.62
CA ARG A 6 11.91 -8.69 10.06
C ARG A 6 13.16 -8.01 10.63
N GLY A 7 13.05 -7.49 11.85
CA GLY A 7 14.13 -6.80 12.54
C GLY A 7 15.43 -7.61 12.64
N GLU A 8 15.36 -8.92 12.85
CA GLU A 8 16.55 -9.81 12.87
C GLU A 8 17.30 -9.85 11.53
N VAL A 9 16.56 -9.81 10.41
CA VAL A 9 17.14 -9.80 9.07
C VAL A 9 17.78 -8.45 8.81
N THR A 10 17.11 -7.35 9.19
CA THR A 10 17.69 -6.00 9.12
C THR A 10 18.95 -5.89 9.97
N LEU A 11 18.93 -6.41 11.20
CA LEU A 11 20.09 -6.43 12.09
C LEU A 11 21.25 -7.21 11.47
N GLY A 12 20.99 -8.39 10.89
CA GLY A 12 22.03 -9.18 10.21
C GLY A 12 22.79 -8.37 9.16
N TYR A 13 22.07 -7.67 8.27
CA TYR A 13 22.69 -6.80 7.26
C TYR A 13 23.49 -5.64 7.89
N VAL A 14 22.98 -5.07 8.99
CA VAL A 14 23.68 -3.98 9.70
C VAL A 14 24.97 -4.47 10.32
N LEU A 15 24.97 -5.63 10.98
CA LEU A 15 26.16 -6.19 11.61
C LEU A 15 27.23 -6.54 10.56
N GLU A 16 26.84 -7.19 9.46
CA GLU A 16 27.75 -7.48 8.35
C GLU A 16 28.37 -6.21 7.75
N TRP A 17 27.57 -5.15 7.61
CA TRP A 17 28.05 -3.86 7.13
C TRP A 17 28.98 -3.16 8.13
N LEU A 18 28.69 -3.23 9.44
CA LEU A 18 29.52 -2.67 10.50
C LEU A 18 30.89 -3.36 10.60
N ASP A 19 30.96 -4.68 10.40
CA ASP A 19 32.21 -5.44 10.36
C ASP A 19 33.16 -4.93 9.27
N GLN A 20 32.64 -4.29 8.21
CA GLN A 20 33.42 -3.72 7.11
C GLN A 20 33.86 -2.27 7.38
N GLN A 21 33.36 -1.63 8.45
CA GLN A 21 33.71 -0.24 8.78
C GLN A 21 34.93 -0.20 9.69
N HIS A 22 36.08 0.21 9.16
CA HIS A 22 37.32 0.37 9.92
C HIS A 22 37.85 1.81 9.86
N GLY A 23 38.02 2.43 11.03
CA GLY A 23 38.78 3.67 11.21
C GLY A 23 38.15 4.98 10.70
N SER A 24 37.00 4.93 10.02
CA SER A 24 36.30 6.12 9.51
C SER A 24 34.97 6.36 10.24
N PRO A 25 34.56 7.62 10.47
CA PRO A 25 33.21 7.93 10.98
C PRO A 25 32.15 7.43 10.01
N PHE A 26 31.03 6.94 10.55
CA PHE A 26 29.91 6.46 9.75
C PHE A 26 28.57 6.98 10.29
N PHE A 27 27.56 6.97 9.42
CA PHE A 27 26.17 7.21 9.77
C PHE A 27 25.36 5.94 9.46
N LEU A 28 24.64 5.44 10.47
CA LEU A 28 23.80 4.26 10.35
C LEU A 28 22.34 4.67 10.56
N TRP A 29 21.51 4.42 9.55
CA TRP A 29 20.06 4.45 9.67
C TRP A 29 19.54 3.03 9.87
N PHE A 30 19.05 2.74 11.08
CA PHE A 30 18.51 1.43 11.43
C PHE A 30 17.00 1.52 11.63
N HIS A 31 16.24 0.94 10.71
CA HIS A 31 14.78 1.01 10.66
C HIS A 31 14.15 -0.35 10.97
N LEU A 32 13.20 -0.38 11.91
CA LEU A 32 12.47 -1.56 12.32
C LEU A 32 10.98 -1.38 12.03
N TRP A 33 10.37 -2.38 11.38
CA TRP A 33 8.94 -2.38 11.02
C TRP A 33 8.08 -3.14 12.04
N ASP A 34 8.68 -3.91 12.94
CA ASP A 34 8.01 -5.05 13.58
C ASP A 34 6.84 -4.69 14.53
N ALA A 35 6.81 -3.46 15.06
CA ALA A 35 5.72 -2.96 15.91
C ALA A 35 4.60 -2.31 15.08
N HIS A 36 4.11 -3.04 14.07
CA HIS A 36 3.07 -2.61 13.15
C HIS A 36 2.00 -3.70 12.99
N ASP A 37 0.78 -3.29 12.67
CA ASP A 37 -0.34 -4.19 12.37
C ASP A 37 -0.11 -5.00 11.06
N PRO A 38 -0.51 -6.29 10.94
CA PRO A 38 -1.08 -7.15 11.98
C PRO A 38 0.01 -7.61 12.96
N TYR A 39 -0.16 -7.25 14.24
CA TYR A 39 0.84 -7.46 15.29
C TYR A 39 1.23 -8.93 15.41
N SER A 40 2.35 -9.32 14.78
CA SER A 40 2.75 -10.71 14.63
C SER A 40 4.20 -10.89 15.06
N PRO A 41 4.49 -10.85 16.38
CA PRO A 41 5.84 -11.05 16.87
C PRO A 41 6.30 -12.51 16.64
N PRO A 42 7.62 -12.74 16.46
CA PRO A 42 8.18 -14.09 16.42
C PRO A 42 8.25 -14.72 17.82
N GLU A 43 8.55 -16.01 17.89
CA GLU A 43 8.88 -16.63 19.18
C GLU A 43 10.25 -16.15 19.70
N PRO A 44 10.46 -16.08 21.03
CA PRO A 44 9.53 -16.44 22.11
C PRO A 44 8.51 -15.34 22.46
N PHE A 45 8.53 -14.18 21.78
CA PHE A 45 7.72 -13.02 22.13
C PHE A 45 6.23 -13.27 21.91
N ARG A 46 5.86 -14.02 20.88
CA ARG A 46 4.47 -14.45 20.67
C ARG A 46 3.92 -15.23 21.87
N SER A 47 4.62 -16.28 22.31
CA SER A 47 4.18 -17.08 23.45
C SER A 47 4.27 -16.33 24.79
N ARG A 48 5.16 -15.34 24.91
CA ARG A 48 5.27 -14.48 26.11
C ARG A 48 4.14 -13.45 26.22
N PHE A 49 3.57 -13.02 25.08
CA PHE A 49 2.55 -11.98 25.02
C PHE A 49 1.29 -12.43 24.26
N PRO A 50 0.64 -13.54 24.65
CA PRO A 50 -0.45 -14.15 23.88
C PRO A 50 -1.70 -13.26 23.77
N ASN A 51 -1.92 -12.38 24.75
CA ASN A 51 -3.08 -11.47 24.80
C ASN A 51 -2.69 -9.99 24.59
N ALA A 52 -1.44 -9.72 24.21
CA ALA A 52 -0.93 -8.38 24.01
C ALA A 52 0.10 -8.37 22.87
N PRO A 53 -0.30 -8.74 21.65
CA PRO A 53 0.64 -8.97 20.55
C PRO A 53 1.46 -7.72 20.18
N TYR A 54 0.88 -6.51 20.31
CA TYR A 54 1.63 -5.25 20.16
C TYR A 54 2.79 -5.16 21.15
N ASN A 55 2.55 -5.45 22.44
CA ASN A 55 3.63 -5.49 23.45
C ASN A 55 4.67 -6.56 23.12
N GLY A 56 4.26 -7.67 22.51
CA GLY A 56 5.18 -8.68 21.98
C GLY A 56 6.06 -8.15 20.86
N CYS A 57 5.50 -7.36 19.92
CA CYS A 57 6.27 -6.70 18.88
C CYS A 57 7.25 -5.67 19.44
N ILE A 58 6.83 -4.86 20.42
CA ILE A 58 7.71 -3.90 21.12
C ILE A 58 8.85 -4.64 21.83
N ALA A 59 8.56 -5.73 22.54
CA ALA A 59 9.59 -6.54 23.20
C ALA A 59 10.56 -7.18 22.21
N TYR A 60 10.09 -7.58 21.02
CA TYR A 60 10.96 -8.06 19.94
C TYR A 60 11.85 -6.94 19.39
N ALA A 61 11.28 -5.77 19.09
CA ALA A 61 12.06 -4.62 18.63
C ALA A 61 13.12 -4.19 19.66
N ASP A 62 12.78 -4.19 20.95
CA ASP A 62 13.70 -3.91 22.06
C ASP A 62 14.86 -4.93 22.11
N ASP A 63 14.60 -6.23 21.95
CA ASP A 63 15.63 -7.27 21.87
C ASP A 63 16.58 -7.06 20.68
N ILE A 64 16.04 -6.69 19.52
CA ILE A 64 16.83 -6.39 18.33
C ILE A 64 17.71 -5.15 18.52
N VAL A 65 17.15 -4.07 19.10
CA VAL A 65 17.93 -2.87 19.45
C VAL A 65 19.00 -3.21 20.48
N GLY A 66 18.67 -3.99 21.51
CA GLY A 66 19.61 -4.45 22.53
C GLY A 66 20.82 -5.16 21.94
N LYS A 67 20.59 -6.10 21.01
CA LYS A 67 21.66 -6.81 20.29
C LYS A 67 22.56 -5.86 19.49
N LEU A 68 22.00 -4.86 18.82
CA LEU A 68 22.81 -3.84 18.13
C LEU A 68 23.66 -3.05 19.12
N LEU A 69 23.08 -2.60 20.24
CA LEU A 69 23.81 -1.84 21.25
C LEU A 69 24.92 -2.68 21.90
N ASP A 70 24.68 -3.96 22.17
CA ASP A 70 25.68 -4.89 22.70
C ASP A 70 26.82 -5.13 21.72
N TYR A 71 26.50 -5.29 20.43
CA TYR A 71 27.53 -5.37 19.39
C TYR A 71 28.38 -4.09 19.36
N LEU A 72 27.77 -2.90 19.36
CA LEU A 72 28.50 -1.62 19.41
C LEU A 72 29.40 -1.51 20.65
N ARG A 73 28.99 -2.04 21.81
CA ARG A 73 29.83 -2.11 23.01
C ARG A 73 31.00 -3.07 22.83
N SER A 74 30.76 -4.25 22.28
CA SER A 74 31.79 -5.27 22.04
C SER A 74 32.90 -4.78 21.10
N GLN A 75 32.54 -3.92 20.14
CA GLN A 75 33.48 -3.29 19.19
C GLN A 75 34.12 -2.00 19.73
N GLY A 76 33.80 -1.58 20.97
CA GLY A 76 34.29 -0.32 21.55
C GLY A 76 33.73 0.94 20.87
N LEU A 77 32.68 0.82 20.07
CA LEU A 77 32.06 1.92 19.32
C LEU A 77 31.02 2.68 20.16
N TYR A 78 30.34 1.99 21.09
CA TYR A 78 29.20 2.53 21.83
C TYR A 78 29.50 3.84 22.55
N ASP A 79 30.61 3.93 23.30
CA ASP A 79 30.89 5.10 24.15
C ASP A 79 31.11 6.38 23.34
N ASN A 80 31.70 6.27 22.15
CA ASN A 80 31.95 7.39 21.24
C ASN A 80 30.80 7.67 20.28
N ALA A 81 29.82 6.76 20.17
CA ALA A 81 28.68 6.94 19.28
C ALA A 81 27.70 8.01 19.77
N LEU A 82 27.14 8.76 18.82
CA LEU A 82 25.90 9.52 18.97
C LEU A 82 24.76 8.59 18.52
N ILE A 83 23.82 8.28 19.41
CA ILE A 83 22.71 7.36 19.10
C ILE A 83 21.40 8.08 19.36
N ALA A 84 20.52 8.10 18.36
CA ALA A 84 19.16 8.58 18.50
C ALA A 84 18.18 7.43 18.24
N VAL A 85 17.13 7.37 19.06
CA VAL A 85 16.00 6.45 18.87
C VAL A 85 14.74 7.29 18.81
N ALA A 86 13.95 7.12 17.77
CA ALA A 86 12.67 7.77 17.60
C ALA A 86 11.67 6.83 16.93
N ALA A 87 10.38 7.17 17.00
CA ALA A 87 9.35 6.58 16.15
C ALA A 87 8.80 7.67 15.22
N ASP A 88 8.38 7.28 14.03
CA ASP A 88 7.71 8.14 13.06
C ASP A 88 6.27 8.48 13.49
N HIS A 89 5.59 7.53 14.11
CA HIS A 89 4.30 7.71 14.78
C HIS A 89 4.13 6.73 15.96
N GLY A 90 3.05 6.91 16.72
CA GLY A 90 2.59 5.98 17.76
C GLY A 90 1.48 5.05 17.26
N GLU A 91 0.75 4.43 18.18
CA GLU A 91 -0.29 3.44 17.86
C GLU A 91 -1.51 3.71 18.77
N SER A 92 -2.70 3.84 18.19
CA SER A 92 -3.90 4.21 18.96
C SER A 92 -4.38 3.07 19.87
N LEU A 93 -4.24 1.83 19.42
CA LEU A 93 -4.63 0.63 20.19
C LEU A 93 -6.10 0.66 20.66
N GLY A 94 -7.00 1.20 19.83
CA GLY A 94 -8.41 1.37 20.13
C GLY A 94 -8.76 2.68 20.82
N ASP A 95 -7.78 3.55 21.12
CA ASP A 95 -8.07 4.85 21.71
C ASP A 95 -8.94 5.69 20.76
N HIS A 96 -9.96 6.32 21.34
CA HIS A 96 -10.98 7.09 20.62
C HIS A 96 -11.70 6.28 19.51
N GLY A 97 -11.64 4.94 19.57
CA GLY A 97 -12.26 4.04 18.61
C GLY A 97 -11.42 3.74 17.37
N GLU A 98 -10.21 4.29 17.24
CA GLU A 98 -9.28 3.94 16.15
C GLU A 98 -8.49 2.69 16.53
N LEU A 99 -8.61 1.61 15.76
CA LEU A 99 -7.95 0.34 16.10
C LEU A 99 -6.42 0.40 15.99
N THR A 100 -5.92 1.12 15.00
CA THR A 100 -4.50 1.23 14.68
C THR A 100 -4.06 2.69 14.69
N HIS A 101 -3.66 3.24 13.56
CA HIS A 101 -3.15 4.60 13.40
C HIS A 101 -3.50 5.11 11.99
N SER A 102 -3.20 6.39 11.73
CA SER A 102 -3.32 7.12 10.45
C SER A 102 -4.51 8.07 10.33
N ILE A 103 -5.53 7.97 11.20
CA ILE A 103 -6.71 8.84 11.16
C ILE A 103 -6.58 9.97 12.18
N PHE A 104 -6.41 9.66 13.48
CA PHE A 104 -6.47 10.67 14.53
C PHE A 104 -5.12 11.22 14.95
N LEU A 105 -5.17 12.44 15.51
CA LEU A 105 -4.00 13.22 15.95
C LEU A 105 -4.04 13.44 17.47
N TYR A 106 -4.13 12.35 18.23
CA TYR A 106 -4.05 12.34 19.70
C TYR A 106 -2.68 11.86 20.17
N ASP A 107 -2.33 12.08 21.43
CA ASP A 107 -1.00 11.74 21.97
C ASP A 107 -0.64 10.24 21.75
N ALA A 108 -1.62 9.34 21.68
CA ALA A 108 -1.38 7.92 21.34
C ALA A 108 -0.65 7.73 20.00
N THR A 109 -0.89 8.61 19.01
CA THR A 109 -0.29 8.54 17.66
C THR A 109 0.79 9.60 17.43
N ILE A 110 0.75 10.76 18.09
CA ILE A 110 1.67 11.88 17.79
C ILE A 110 2.71 12.16 18.89
N HIS A 111 2.58 11.56 20.08
CA HIS A 111 3.56 11.71 21.16
C HIS A 111 4.49 10.50 21.19
N VAL A 112 5.51 10.55 20.34
CA VAL A 112 6.46 9.46 20.09
C VAL A 112 7.68 9.50 21.00
N PRO A 113 8.36 8.36 21.23
CA PRO A 113 9.66 8.35 21.90
C PRO A 113 10.68 9.17 21.10
N LEU A 114 11.52 9.92 21.82
CA LEU A 114 12.73 10.55 21.29
C LEU A 114 13.83 10.46 22.36
N LEU A 115 14.78 9.54 22.14
CA LEU A 115 15.90 9.28 23.04
C LEU A 115 17.20 9.67 22.34
N LEU A 116 18.10 10.35 23.05
CA LEU A 116 19.41 10.77 22.53
C LEU A 116 20.51 10.38 23.51
N LYS A 117 21.47 9.59 23.04
CA LYS A 117 22.71 9.29 23.74
C LYS A 117 23.85 10.06 23.08
N LEU A 118 24.47 10.97 23.81
CA LEU A 118 25.65 11.71 23.37
C LEU A 118 26.95 10.92 23.66
N PRO A 119 28.04 11.18 22.90
CA PRO A 119 29.36 10.62 23.19
C PRO A 119 29.81 10.86 24.64
N GLY A 120 30.47 9.87 25.23
CA GLY A 120 30.93 9.90 26.63
C GLY A 120 29.81 9.87 27.67
N ASN A 121 28.59 9.47 27.29
CA ASN A 121 27.41 9.41 28.17
C ASN A 121 27.10 10.76 28.86
N ARG A 122 27.37 11.87 28.14
CA ARG A 122 27.01 13.21 28.60
C ARG A 122 25.51 13.30 28.83
N PHE A 123 25.11 13.91 29.94
CA PHE A 123 23.71 14.11 30.34
C PHE A 123 22.90 12.81 30.53
N VAL A 124 23.58 11.70 30.84
CA VAL A 124 22.93 10.42 31.13
C VAL A 124 21.86 10.55 32.21
N GLY A 125 20.72 9.90 31.98
CA GLY A 125 19.59 9.89 32.92
C GLY A 125 18.77 11.19 32.96
N GLN A 126 19.12 12.20 32.15
CA GLN A 126 18.36 13.44 32.11
C GLN A 126 17.08 13.29 31.28
N ARG A 127 15.96 13.76 31.84
CA ARG A 127 14.69 13.93 31.12
C ARG A 127 14.47 15.42 30.83
N VAL A 128 14.15 15.74 29.58
CA VAL A 128 13.84 17.10 29.13
C VAL A 128 12.34 17.17 28.86
N ASN A 129 11.62 18.03 29.58
CA ASN A 129 10.17 18.21 29.43
C ASN A 129 9.80 19.30 28.40
N ALA A 130 10.80 19.87 27.73
CA ALA A 130 10.59 20.85 26.66
C ALA A 130 9.93 20.17 25.44
N ALA A 131 9.14 20.93 24.69
CA ALA A 131 8.59 20.46 23.43
C ALA A 131 9.73 20.14 22.44
N ALA A 132 9.62 18.97 21.80
CA ALA A 132 10.50 18.51 20.74
C ALA A 132 9.65 17.91 19.62
N SER A 133 10.13 18.05 18.38
CA SER A 133 9.49 17.48 17.19
C SER A 133 10.50 16.66 16.39
N LEU A 134 10.04 15.70 15.59
CA LEU A 134 10.94 14.86 14.79
C LEU A 134 11.82 15.67 13.81
N VAL A 135 11.32 16.81 13.33
CA VAL A 135 12.09 17.74 12.47
C VAL A 135 13.32 18.32 13.18
N ASP A 136 13.33 18.34 14.51
CA ASP A 136 14.44 18.84 15.32
C ASP A 136 15.60 17.85 15.41
N LEU A 137 15.38 16.57 15.08
CA LEU A 137 16.38 15.53 15.22
C LEU A 137 17.60 15.78 14.32
N ALA A 138 17.38 15.99 13.02
CA ALA A 138 18.48 16.23 12.07
C ALA A 138 19.39 17.41 12.46
N PRO A 139 18.89 18.63 12.75
CA PRO A 139 19.74 19.73 13.20
C PRO A 139 20.39 19.47 14.56
N THR A 140 19.75 18.72 15.47
CA THR A 140 20.35 18.29 16.75
C THR A 140 21.57 17.40 16.52
N LEU A 141 21.46 16.41 15.62
CA LEU A 141 22.56 15.51 15.28
C LEU A 141 23.73 16.25 14.63
N LEU A 142 23.43 17.18 13.71
CA LEU A 142 24.47 18.01 13.08
C LEU A 142 25.21 18.87 14.11
N GLU A 143 24.50 19.57 14.99
CA GLU A 143 25.14 20.37 16.03
C GLU A 143 25.97 19.51 17.00
N ALA A 144 25.46 18.33 17.38
CA ALA A 144 26.19 17.40 18.23
C ALA A 144 27.51 16.91 17.60
N LEU A 145 27.57 16.88 16.27
CA LEU A 145 28.77 16.56 15.48
C LEU A 145 29.65 17.79 15.18
N GLY A 146 29.33 18.95 15.75
CA GLY A 146 30.04 20.21 15.51
C GLY A 146 29.80 20.82 14.13
N GLN A 147 28.75 20.38 13.42
CA GLN A 147 28.33 20.91 12.13
C GLN A 147 27.27 21.99 12.31
N MET A 148 27.27 22.97 11.43
CA MET A 148 26.22 23.99 11.39
C MET A 148 25.01 23.46 10.60
N PRO A 149 23.80 23.38 11.19
CA PRO A 149 22.62 22.96 10.45
C PRO A 149 22.33 23.90 9.27
N PRO A 150 21.98 23.38 8.07
CA PRO A 150 21.59 24.20 6.95
C PRO A 150 20.42 25.13 7.29
N PRO A 151 20.43 26.42 6.86
CA PRO A 151 19.33 27.36 7.15
C PRO A 151 17.96 26.93 6.60
N ALA A 152 17.93 26.02 5.63
CA ALA A 152 16.71 25.48 5.05
C ALA A 152 16.02 24.42 5.95
N MET A 153 16.73 23.87 6.96
CA MET A 153 16.10 22.95 7.91
C MET A 153 15.08 23.71 8.76
N GLN A 154 13.87 23.15 8.85
CA GLN A 154 12.76 23.75 9.59
C GLN A 154 12.88 23.52 11.11
N GLY A 155 13.48 22.39 11.51
CA GLY A 155 13.71 22.07 12.91
C GLY A 155 14.86 22.88 13.52
N ARG A 156 14.96 22.82 14.84
CA ARG A 156 16.00 23.47 15.63
C ARG A 156 16.66 22.46 16.54
N SER A 157 17.95 22.58 16.74
CA SER A 157 18.66 21.70 17.66
C SER A 157 18.06 21.73 19.07
N LEU A 158 17.98 20.54 19.68
CA LEU A 158 17.46 20.30 21.02
C LEU A 158 18.55 20.40 22.10
N LEU A 159 19.84 20.44 21.73
CA LEU A 159 20.94 20.52 22.71
C LEU A 159 20.82 21.71 23.67
N PRO A 160 20.40 22.92 23.23
CA PRO A 160 20.23 24.06 24.14
C PRO A 160 19.09 23.88 25.16
N LEU A 161 18.22 22.88 25.00
CA LEU A 161 17.14 22.59 25.95
C LEU A 161 17.63 21.76 27.14
N ILE A 162 18.78 21.10 27.00
CA ILE A 162 19.37 20.28 28.06
C ILE A 162 19.79 21.18 29.21
N GLY A 163 19.17 20.99 30.38
CA GLY A 163 19.46 21.78 31.58
C GLY A 163 18.82 23.18 31.59
N ASN A 164 18.01 23.52 30.59
CA ASN A 164 17.25 24.78 30.59
C ASN A 164 16.01 24.64 31.50
N PRO A 165 15.89 25.42 32.58
CA PRO A 165 14.75 25.33 33.50
C PRO A 165 13.46 25.94 32.92
N HIS A 166 13.55 26.77 31.88
CA HIS A 166 12.44 27.51 31.29
C HIS A 166 12.45 27.44 29.76
N PRO A 167 12.27 26.24 29.18
CA PRO A 167 12.18 26.11 27.74
C PRO A 167 10.93 26.83 27.21
N GLU A 168 11.05 27.50 26.07
CA GLU A 168 9.91 28.10 25.38
C GLU A 168 8.90 27.03 24.96
N ASN A 169 7.60 27.33 25.08
CA ASN A 169 6.52 26.49 24.55
C ASN A 169 6.42 26.66 23.03
N ARG A 170 7.28 25.95 22.30
CA ARG A 170 7.29 25.96 20.84
C ARG A 170 6.05 25.23 20.30
N PRO A 171 5.40 25.77 19.25
CA PRO A 171 4.35 25.05 18.55
C PRO A 171 4.91 23.81 17.85
N SER A 172 4.20 22.70 17.96
CA SER A 172 4.44 21.48 17.19
C SER A 172 3.22 21.14 16.34
N LEU A 173 3.46 20.69 15.11
CA LEU A 173 2.45 20.39 14.10
C LEU A 173 2.41 18.89 13.86
N ALA A 174 1.21 18.31 13.76
CA ALA A 174 1.01 16.99 13.20
C ALA A 174 -0.08 17.03 12.12
N THR A 175 0.02 16.15 11.12
CA THR A 175 -0.91 16.07 10.00
C THR A 175 -1.30 14.63 9.74
N GLY A 176 -2.57 14.37 9.45
CA GLY A 176 -3.08 13.06 9.03
C GLY A 176 -3.95 13.24 7.79
N ASP A 177 -3.51 12.70 6.65
CA ASP A 177 -4.18 12.82 5.35
C ASP A 177 -4.74 11.48 4.84
N HIS A 178 -4.55 10.39 5.59
CA HIS A 178 -5.03 9.06 5.20
C HIS A 178 -6.55 9.04 5.06
N SER A 179 -7.28 9.73 5.94
CA SER A 179 -8.73 9.86 5.86
C SER A 179 -9.20 10.46 4.53
N GLU A 180 -8.47 11.46 4.02
CA GLU A 180 -8.72 12.10 2.73
C GLU A 180 -8.35 11.16 1.58
N ARG A 181 -7.14 10.58 1.60
CA ARG A 181 -6.64 9.74 0.50
C ARG A 181 -7.40 8.44 0.34
N SER A 182 -7.81 7.81 1.44
CA SER A 182 -8.42 6.48 1.44
C SER A 182 -9.95 6.52 1.35
N PHE A 183 -10.58 7.54 1.94
CA PHE A 183 -12.04 7.59 2.08
C PHE A 183 -12.67 8.87 1.52
N GLY A 184 -11.87 9.85 1.10
CA GLY A 184 -12.38 11.16 0.67
C GLY A 184 -12.95 11.98 1.83
N TRP A 185 -12.59 11.69 3.08
CA TRP A 185 -13.00 12.52 4.22
C TRP A 185 -12.05 13.71 4.40
N SER A 186 -12.21 14.48 5.48
CA SER A 186 -11.32 15.61 5.75
C SER A 186 -9.98 15.11 6.30
N ALA A 187 -8.87 15.63 5.78
CA ALA A 187 -7.58 15.54 6.45
C ALA A 187 -7.61 16.30 7.79
N LEU A 188 -6.82 15.85 8.75
CA LEU A 188 -6.68 16.49 10.05
C LEU A 188 -5.33 17.18 10.15
N VAL A 189 -5.32 18.32 10.83
CA VAL A 189 -4.09 19.04 11.18
C VAL A 189 -4.21 19.47 12.64
N SER A 190 -3.17 19.25 13.43
CA SER A 190 -3.16 19.66 14.84
C SER A 190 -2.00 20.61 15.14
N LEU A 191 -2.23 21.47 16.12
CA LEU A 191 -1.21 22.33 16.72
C LEU A 191 -1.15 22.07 18.22
N ARG A 192 0.03 21.67 18.69
CA ARG A 192 0.36 21.53 20.12
C ARG A 192 1.17 22.73 20.58
N VAL A 193 0.70 23.46 21.59
CA VAL A 193 1.44 24.55 22.24
C VAL A 193 1.39 24.36 23.75
N GLY A 194 2.53 23.97 24.34
CA GLY A 194 2.58 23.57 25.75
C GLY A 194 1.65 22.38 26.02
N HIS A 195 0.68 22.56 26.91
CA HIS A 195 -0.33 21.54 27.24
C HIS A 195 -1.60 21.63 26.37
N GLN A 196 -1.71 22.62 25.50
CA GLN A 196 -2.90 22.82 24.67
C GLN A 196 -2.77 22.07 23.34
N LEU A 197 -3.74 21.21 23.03
CA LEU A 197 -3.87 20.54 21.74
C LEU A 197 -5.08 21.13 21.01
N TYR A 198 -4.86 21.74 19.85
CA TYR A 198 -5.92 22.16 18.94
C TYR A 198 -5.92 21.26 17.71
N VAL A 199 -7.06 20.67 17.35
CA VAL A 199 -7.22 19.88 16.14
C VAL A 199 -8.15 20.63 15.19
N HIS A 200 -7.62 20.98 14.03
CA HIS A 200 -8.38 21.51 12.91
C HIS A 200 -9.03 20.35 12.16
N ALA A 201 -10.34 20.26 12.29
CA ALA A 201 -11.21 19.27 11.69
C ALA A 201 -12.56 19.93 11.38
N PRO A 202 -13.45 19.31 10.57
CA PRO A 202 -14.80 19.83 10.34
C PRO A 202 -15.57 20.12 11.64
N SER A 203 -15.43 19.25 12.64
CA SER A 203 -15.80 19.50 14.03
C SER A 203 -14.52 19.78 14.84
N PRO A 204 -14.16 21.06 15.08
CA PRO A 204 -12.89 21.41 15.70
C PRO A 204 -12.80 21.00 17.17
N GLU A 205 -11.58 20.73 17.62
CA GLU A 205 -11.32 20.25 18.97
C GLU A 205 -10.25 21.07 19.66
N LEU A 206 -10.43 21.24 20.97
CA LEU A 206 -9.46 21.87 21.85
C LEU A 206 -9.38 21.07 23.14
N TYR A 207 -8.17 20.68 23.52
CA TYR A 207 -7.91 19.96 24.76
C TYR A 207 -6.83 20.65 25.60
N ASP A 208 -6.93 20.44 26.90
CA ASP A 208 -5.89 20.75 27.87
C ASP A 208 -5.32 19.43 28.41
N LEU A 209 -4.17 19.00 27.89
CA LEU A 209 -3.59 17.71 28.24
C LEU A 209 -2.92 17.68 29.61
N ALA A 210 -2.78 18.82 30.29
CA ALA A 210 -2.33 18.84 31.67
C ALA A 210 -3.42 18.32 32.62
N SER A 211 -4.68 18.65 32.34
CA SER A 211 -5.84 18.23 33.13
C SER A 211 -6.57 17.02 32.54
N ASP A 212 -6.49 16.81 31.22
CA ASP A 212 -7.08 15.70 30.48
C ASP A 212 -6.06 15.07 29.51
N PRO A 213 -5.08 14.28 30.02
CA PRO A 213 -4.02 13.68 29.19
C PRO A 213 -4.54 12.76 28.08
N GLY A 214 -5.75 12.22 28.25
CA GLY A 214 -6.39 11.34 27.28
C GLY A 214 -7.30 12.06 26.30
N ALA A 215 -7.27 13.40 26.22
CA ALA A 215 -8.05 14.20 25.26
C ALA A 215 -9.54 13.80 25.16
N LYS A 216 -10.18 13.47 26.29
CA LYS A 216 -11.55 12.94 26.31
C LYS A 216 -12.63 14.01 26.27
N THR A 217 -12.30 15.22 26.74
CA THR A 217 -13.26 16.31 26.90
C THR A 217 -12.91 17.48 25.98
N ASN A 218 -13.65 17.59 24.87
CA ASN A 218 -13.46 18.70 23.94
C ASN A 218 -13.92 20.03 24.57
N LEU A 219 -12.98 20.95 24.80
CA LEU A 219 -13.18 22.27 25.40
C LEU A 219 -13.53 23.35 24.37
N TYR A 220 -13.59 23.03 23.07
CA TYR A 220 -13.72 24.02 21.99
C TYR A 220 -14.91 24.96 22.18
N LEU A 221 -16.11 24.43 22.49
CA LEU A 221 -17.32 25.23 22.67
C LEU A 221 -17.22 26.20 23.86
N GLY A 222 -16.58 25.77 24.95
CA GLY A 222 -16.41 26.56 26.17
C GLY A 222 -15.24 27.54 26.12
N ASN A 223 -14.30 27.39 25.17
CA ASN A 223 -13.07 28.16 25.13
C ASN A 223 -12.70 28.64 23.71
N ARG A 224 -13.68 29.23 23.02
CA ARG A 224 -13.56 29.70 21.62
C ARG A 224 -12.46 30.73 21.39
N VAL A 225 -12.17 31.58 22.37
CA VAL A 225 -11.12 32.60 22.26
C VAL A 225 -9.75 31.93 22.14
N THR A 226 -9.48 30.94 22.99
CA THR A 226 -8.24 30.14 22.94
C THR A 226 -8.14 29.37 21.63
N ALA A 227 -9.25 28.72 21.22
CA ALA A 227 -9.27 27.98 19.96
C ALA A 227 -9.01 28.87 18.74
N ALA A 228 -9.63 30.06 18.67
CA ALA A 228 -9.41 31.02 17.58
C ALA A 228 -7.96 31.50 17.53
N ARG A 229 -7.34 31.75 18.70
CA ARG A 229 -5.91 32.09 18.78
C ARG A 229 -5.03 30.98 18.22
N LEU A 230 -5.28 29.73 18.61
CA LEU A 230 -4.50 28.58 18.15
C LEU A 230 -4.72 28.31 16.65
N ALA A 231 -5.95 28.48 16.15
CA ALA A 231 -6.26 28.40 14.73
C ALA A 231 -5.46 29.43 13.91
N VAL A 232 -5.41 30.69 14.34
CA VAL A 232 -4.60 31.73 13.67
C VAL A 232 -3.10 31.39 13.72
N GLN A 233 -2.61 30.85 14.84
CA GLN A 233 -1.22 30.40 14.93
C GLN A 233 -0.94 29.24 13.98
N LEU A 234 -1.85 28.28 13.88
CA LEU A 234 -1.74 27.15 12.95
C LEU A 234 -1.69 27.65 11.50
N ASP A 235 -2.62 28.52 11.09
CA ASP A 235 -2.66 29.08 9.74
C ASP A 235 -1.36 29.80 9.39
N ASN A 236 -0.82 30.59 10.32
CA ASN A 236 0.44 31.29 10.12
C ASN A 236 1.62 30.32 10.04
N PHE A 237 1.63 29.27 10.86
CA PHE A 237 2.66 28.23 10.83
C PHE A 237 2.64 27.51 9.48
N VAL A 238 1.48 27.03 9.04
CA VAL A 238 1.30 26.33 7.76
C VAL A 238 1.72 27.23 6.58
N LYS A 239 1.31 28.51 6.58
CA LYS A 239 1.75 29.47 5.55
C LYS A 239 3.26 29.66 5.54
N HIS A 240 3.89 29.77 6.71
CA HIS A 240 5.33 29.96 6.82
C HIS A 240 6.12 28.76 6.28
N ILE A 241 5.74 27.54 6.66
CA ILE A 241 6.43 26.32 6.19
C ILE A 241 6.16 26.04 4.71
N SER A 242 5.04 26.50 4.16
CA SER A 242 4.68 26.30 2.76
C SER A 242 5.30 27.34 1.81
N ALA A 243 5.73 28.51 2.31
CA ALA A 243 6.20 29.64 1.51
C ALA A 243 7.52 29.38 0.73
N GLY A 244 8.17 28.24 0.94
CA GLY A 244 9.36 27.80 0.22
C GLY A 244 9.34 26.31 -0.15
N ALA A 245 8.17 25.68 -0.15
CA ALA A 245 8.06 24.28 -0.55
C ALA A 245 8.53 24.12 -2.01
N PRO A 246 9.51 23.25 -2.30
CA PRO A 246 9.87 22.95 -3.67
C PRO A 246 8.62 22.45 -4.42
N GLN A 247 8.52 22.78 -5.71
CA GLN A 247 7.55 22.15 -6.60
C GLN A 247 7.59 20.62 -6.37
N PRO A 248 6.44 19.92 -6.39
CA PRO A 248 6.42 18.47 -6.23
C PRO A 248 7.51 17.85 -7.10
N LEU A 249 8.34 16.97 -6.52
CA LEU A 249 9.33 16.16 -7.22
C LEU A 249 8.59 15.18 -8.16
N GLN A 250 7.94 15.69 -9.19
CA GLN A 250 7.40 14.90 -10.30
C GLN A 250 8.44 14.76 -11.40
N ASP A 251 9.29 15.77 -11.59
CA ASP A 251 10.36 15.76 -12.59
C ASP A 251 11.70 15.38 -11.95
N GLY A 252 12.24 14.20 -12.31
CA GLY A 252 13.63 13.83 -12.05
C GLY A 252 13.88 12.64 -11.11
N LEU A 253 12.85 11.98 -10.57
CA LEU A 253 13.03 10.72 -9.82
C LEU A 253 13.01 9.52 -10.76
N ASP A 254 14.11 8.77 -10.81
CA ASP A 254 14.12 7.48 -11.50
C ASP A 254 13.20 6.46 -10.82
N GLU A 255 12.79 5.42 -11.56
CA GLU A 255 11.91 4.34 -11.09
C GLU A 255 12.39 3.75 -9.75
N LYS A 256 13.70 3.53 -9.63
CA LYS A 256 14.34 2.93 -8.45
C LYS A 256 14.25 3.85 -7.23
N SER A 257 14.35 5.15 -7.41
CA SER A 257 14.21 6.15 -6.34
C SER A 257 12.77 6.27 -5.90
N ARG A 258 11.83 6.20 -6.83
CA ARG A 258 10.40 6.16 -6.51
C ARG A 258 10.01 4.87 -5.80
N GLU A 259 10.52 3.71 -6.20
CA GLU A 259 10.34 2.44 -5.46
C GLU A 259 10.90 2.53 -4.04
N LYS A 260 12.11 3.10 -3.86
CA LYS A 260 12.70 3.31 -2.52
C LYS A 260 11.87 4.25 -1.66
N LEU A 261 11.43 5.38 -2.22
CA LEU A 261 10.58 6.33 -1.52
C LEU A 261 9.22 5.70 -1.19
N SER A 262 8.66 4.89 -2.09
CA SER A 262 7.42 4.15 -1.87
C SER A 262 7.58 3.11 -0.75
N ALA A 263 8.70 2.38 -0.74
CA ALA A 263 9.04 1.42 0.32
C ALA A 263 9.26 2.08 1.69
N LEU A 264 9.57 3.39 1.70
CA LEU A 264 9.69 4.23 2.89
C LEU A 264 8.41 5.05 3.18
N GLY A 265 7.33 4.86 2.40
CA GLY A 265 6.06 5.56 2.60
C GLY A 265 5.99 7.01 2.09
N TYR A 266 7.03 7.51 1.42
CA TYR A 266 7.14 8.91 0.95
C TYR A 266 6.49 9.19 -0.41
N VAL A 267 6.01 8.19 -1.14
CA VAL A 267 5.28 8.40 -2.41
C VAL A 267 3.79 8.49 -2.11
N ALA A 268 3.30 9.73 -1.96
CA ALA A 268 1.87 10.01 -1.91
C ALA A 268 1.32 10.21 -3.33
N SER A 269 0.21 9.53 -3.66
CA SER A 269 -0.60 9.85 -4.82
C SER A 269 -1.09 11.30 -4.73
N ALA A 270 -0.91 12.06 -5.81
CA ALA A 270 -1.32 13.46 -5.89
C ALA A 270 -2.82 13.62 -5.63
N ARG A 271 -3.18 14.77 -5.03
CA ARG A 271 -4.56 15.23 -4.77
C ARG A 271 -5.50 14.98 -5.94
N THR A 272 -6.66 14.37 -5.66
CA THR A 272 -7.80 14.32 -6.59
C THR A 272 -9.12 14.57 -5.84
N GLY A 273 -9.37 15.81 -5.41
CA GLY A 273 -10.69 16.19 -4.92
C GLY A 273 -10.76 17.52 -4.15
N PRO A 274 -11.91 18.20 -4.12
CA PRO A 274 -12.15 19.31 -3.22
C PRO A 274 -12.20 18.83 -1.75
N ALA A 275 -11.73 19.66 -0.82
CA ALA A 275 -11.79 19.37 0.62
C ALA A 275 -13.23 19.03 1.03
N THR A 276 -13.45 17.83 1.55
CA THR A 276 -14.77 17.41 2.02
C THR A 276 -15.04 17.96 3.42
N ARG A 277 -16.29 17.84 3.87
CA ARG A 277 -16.71 18.29 5.21
C ARG A 277 -16.99 17.12 6.16
N ILE A 278 -16.66 15.90 5.74
CA ILE A 278 -16.89 14.71 6.55
C ILE A 278 -15.78 14.66 7.59
N ASP A 279 -16.14 14.68 8.86
CA ASP A 279 -15.20 14.53 9.96
C ASP A 279 -14.88 13.03 10.14
N PRO A 280 -13.60 12.62 10.03
CA PRO A 280 -13.21 11.22 10.24
C PRO A 280 -13.65 10.65 11.59
N LYS A 281 -13.80 11.50 12.62
CA LYS A 281 -14.23 11.08 13.95
C LYS A 281 -15.63 10.49 13.98
N GLU A 282 -16.48 10.90 13.06
CA GLU A 282 -17.85 10.40 12.96
C GLU A 282 -17.96 9.14 12.08
N ARG A 283 -16.84 8.65 11.53
CA ARG A 283 -16.79 7.56 10.54
C ARG A 283 -15.69 6.54 10.81
N ILE A 284 -15.09 6.58 12.01
CA ILE A 284 -13.97 5.69 12.35
C ILE A 284 -14.35 4.22 12.29
N ASP A 285 -15.61 3.89 12.56
CA ASP A 285 -16.18 2.57 12.37
C ASP A 285 -16.05 2.07 10.93
N ILE A 286 -16.25 2.94 9.93
CA ILE A 286 -16.06 2.58 8.52
C ILE A 286 -14.59 2.30 8.22
N ALA A 287 -13.67 3.09 8.77
CA ALA A 287 -12.24 2.85 8.59
C ALA A 287 -11.81 1.53 9.23
N ASN A 288 -12.34 1.21 10.41
CA ASN A 288 -12.12 -0.07 11.09
C ASN A 288 -12.69 -1.26 10.29
N ASP A 289 -13.91 -1.14 9.76
CA ASP A 289 -14.49 -2.20 8.92
C ASP A 289 -13.68 -2.43 7.64
N MET A 290 -13.15 -1.35 7.03
CA MET A 290 -12.26 -1.44 5.87
C MET A 290 -10.92 -2.09 6.21
N HIS A 291 -10.37 -1.77 7.38
CA HIS A 291 -9.16 -2.40 7.89
C HIS A 291 -9.36 -3.91 8.12
N ASP A 292 -10.42 -4.29 8.84
CA ASP A 292 -10.78 -5.70 9.10
C ASP A 292 -11.04 -6.46 7.79
N ALA A 293 -11.66 -5.80 6.79
CA ALA A 293 -11.88 -6.39 5.48
C ALA A 293 -10.54 -6.64 4.75
N SER A 294 -9.58 -5.73 4.86
CA SER A 294 -8.23 -5.89 4.28
C SER A 294 -7.50 -7.08 4.90
N LEU A 295 -7.49 -7.15 6.25
CA LEU A 295 -6.90 -8.29 6.96
C LEU A 295 -7.55 -9.61 6.56
N ALA A 296 -8.89 -9.64 6.49
CA ALA A 296 -9.61 -10.83 6.06
C ALA A 296 -9.28 -11.26 4.62
N ILE A 297 -9.04 -10.31 3.71
CA ILE A 297 -8.60 -10.60 2.34
C ILE A 297 -7.20 -11.23 2.34
N GLU A 298 -6.27 -10.65 3.09
CA GLU A 298 -4.88 -11.13 3.19
C GLU A 298 -4.79 -12.52 3.81
N GLU A 299 -5.58 -12.78 4.84
CA GLU A 299 -5.66 -14.08 5.52
C GLU A 299 -6.49 -15.11 4.75
N GLY A 300 -7.14 -14.73 3.64
CA GLY A 300 -8.02 -15.61 2.87
C GLY A 300 -9.31 -15.99 3.61
N LYS A 301 -9.75 -15.21 4.60
CA LYS A 301 -11.00 -15.39 5.35
C LYS A 301 -12.21 -14.92 4.53
N GLU A 302 -12.48 -15.58 3.42
CA GLU A 302 -13.49 -15.14 2.44
C GLU A 302 -14.91 -14.96 3.01
N ALA A 303 -15.25 -15.66 4.10
CA ALA A 303 -16.56 -15.58 4.74
C ALA A 303 -16.84 -14.24 5.44
N THR A 304 -15.80 -13.51 5.86
CA THR A 304 -15.93 -12.22 6.59
C THR A 304 -15.84 -11.00 5.66
N VAL A 305 -15.14 -11.14 4.52
CA VAL A 305 -14.88 -10.03 3.58
C VAL A 305 -16.15 -9.39 3.06
N ILE A 306 -17.08 -10.16 2.49
CA ILE A 306 -18.31 -9.62 1.88
C ILE A 306 -19.20 -8.92 2.92
N PRO A 307 -19.48 -9.51 4.11
CA PRO A 307 -20.25 -8.81 5.15
C PRO A 307 -19.67 -7.45 5.56
N LEU A 308 -18.35 -7.37 5.78
CA LEU A 308 -17.69 -6.12 6.17
C LEU A 308 -17.79 -5.07 5.05
N LEU A 309 -17.48 -5.45 3.81
CA LEU A 309 -17.53 -4.53 2.67
C LEU A 309 -18.96 -4.08 2.33
N LEU A 310 -19.97 -4.93 2.55
CA LEU A 310 -21.37 -4.53 2.44
C LEU A 310 -21.75 -3.49 3.49
N HIS A 311 -21.27 -3.65 4.72
CA HIS A 311 -21.50 -2.68 5.79
C HIS A 311 -20.84 -1.32 5.48
N VAL A 312 -19.60 -1.34 4.97
CA VAL A 312 -18.90 -0.13 4.49
C VAL A 312 -19.68 0.55 3.37
N VAL A 313 -20.01 -0.15 2.30
CA VAL A 313 -20.72 0.43 1.13
C VAL A 313 -22.12 0.91 1.49
N ALA A 314 -22.79 0.27 2.45
CA ALA A 314 -24.10 0.73 2.94
C ALA A 314 -24.01 2.07 3.68
N LYS A 315 -22.92 2.32 4.40
CA LYS A 315 -22.69 3.58 5.13
C LYS A 315 -22.11 4.68 4.25
N ASP A 316 -21.15 4.32 3.40
CA ASP A 316 -20.49 5.24 2.48
C ASP A 316 -20.21 4.59 1.12
N PRO A 317 -21.11 4.77 0.14
CA PRO A 317 -20.94 4.21 -1.19
C PRO A 317 -19.90 4.95 -2.04
N GLN A 318 -19.31 6.05 -1.54
CA GLN A 318 -18.29 6.83 -2.26
C GLN A 318 -16.86 6.31 -2.03
N ILE A 319 -16.68 5.33 -1.13
CA ILE A 319 -15.37 4.71 -0.90
C ILE A 319 -15.04 3.76 -2.05
N GLN A 320 -14.23 4.24 -3.00
CA GLN A 320 -13.88 3.50 -4.21
C GLN A 320 -13.23 2.15 -3.92
N ALA A 321 -12.35 2.08 -2.92
CA ALA A 321 -11.69 0.83 -2.53
C ALA A 321 -12.68 -0.23 -2.05
N ALA A 322 -13.69 0.17 -1.26
CA ALA A 322 -14.73 -0.74 -0.78
C ALA A 322 -15.56 -1.32 -1.93
N GLN A 323 -15.95 -0.47 -2.88
CA GLN A 323 -16.67 -0.88 -4.08
C GLN A 323 -15.84 -1.87 -4.93
N TYR A 324 -14.55 -1.57 -5.12
CA TYR A 324 -13.64 -2.42 -5.88
C TYR A 324 -13.48 -3.80 -5.22
N TYR A 325 -13.14 -3.85 -3.93
CA TYR A 325 -12.95 -5.12 -3.22
C TYR A 325 -14.23 -5.92 -3.07
N LEU A 326 -15.39 -5.28 -2.93
CA LEU A 326 -16.68 -5.97 -2.88
C LEU A 326 -16.96 -6.66 -4.23
N GLY A 327 -16.66 -5.96 -5.32
CA GLY A 327 -16.70 -6.47 -6.67
C GLY A 327 -15.83 -7.71 -6.86
N ILE A 328 -14.55 -7.62 -6.50
CA ILE A 328 -13.61 -8.75 -6.57
C ILE A 328 -14.10 -9.92 -5.72
N ALA A 329 -14.56 -9.67 -4.50
CA ALA A 329 -15.02 -10.71 -3.60
C ALA A 329 -16.20 -11.49 -4.19
N TYR A 330 -17.15 -10.82 -4.86
CA TYR A 330 -18.20 -11.50 -5.61
C TYR A 330 -17.69 -12.23 -6.85
N SER A 331 -16.77 -11.62 -7.61
CA SER A 331 -16.16 -12.21 -8.82
C SER A 331 -15.44 -13.53 -8.49
N ARG A 332 -14.63 -13.56 -7.42
CA ARG A 332 -13.93 -14.76 -6.94
C ARG A 332 -14.87 -15.89 -6.52
N LYS A 333 -16.08 -15.57 -6.06
CA LYS A 333 -17.14 -16.55 -5.75
C LYS A 333 -17.93 -17.00 -6.98
N GLY A 334 -17.56 -16.56 -8.20
CA GLY A 334 -18.30 -16.82 -9.44
C GLY A 334 -19.63 -16.05 -9.54
N ASN A 335 -19.91 -15.13 -8.61
CA ASN A 335 -21.14 -14.35 -8.59
C ASN A 335 -21.00 -13.08 -9.43
N PHE A 336 -20.64 -13.22 -10.71
CA PHE A 336 -20.31 -12.09 -11.61
C PHE A 336 -21.44 -11.06 -11.71
N ALA A 337 -22.70 -11.50 -11.74
CA ALA A 337 -23.86 -10.60 -11.75
C ALA A 337 -23.93 -9.68 -10.50
N LYS A 338 -23.50 -10.18 -9.32
CA LYS A 338 -23.42 -9.37 -8.09
C LYS A 338 -22.17 -8.49 -8.03
N ALA A 339 -21.10 -8.87 -8.75
CA ALA A 339 -19.87 -8.10 -8.82
C ALA A 339 -20.02 -6.83 -9.69
N ILE A 340 -20.86 -6.86 -10.73
CA ILE A 340 -21.00 -5.75 -11.69
C ILE A 340 -21.41 -4.42 -11.04
N PRO A 341 -22.47 -4.32 -10.20
CA PRO A 341 -22.86 -3.04 -9.62
C PRO A 341 -21.75 -2.34 -8.80
N PRO A 342 -21.07 -3.00 -7.84
CA PRO A 342 -19.99 -2.34 -7.10
C PRO A 342 -18.76 -2.05 -7.98
N LEU A 343 -18.38 -2.92 -8.93
CA LEU A 343 -17.29 -2.63 -9.87
C LEU A 343 -17.60 -1.43 -10.77
N ARG A 344 -18.84 -1.32 -11.26
CA ARG A 344 -19.29 -0.15 -12.03
C ARG A 344 -19.19 1.12 -11.21
N LYS A 345 -19.59 1.08 -9.93
CA LYS A 345 -19.44 2.23 -9.03
C LYS A 345 -17.97 2.56 -8.78
N ALA A 346 -17.10 1.56 -8.64
CA ALA A 346 -15.66 1.78 -8.47
C ALA A 346 -15.03 2.48 -9.68
N VAL A 347 -15.43 2.11 -10.91
CA VAL A 347 -15.00 2.76 -12.16
C VAL A 347 -15.59 4.16 -12.32
N GLU A 348 -16.84 4.38 -11.89
CA GLU A 348 -17.46 5.72 -11.87
C GLU A 348 -16.70 6.67 -10.94
N LEU A 349 -16.29 6.20 -9.75
CA LEU A 349 -15.55 6.98 -8.77
C LEU A 349 -14.11 7.27 -9.19
N ARG A 350 -13.44 6.31 -9.85
CA ARG A 350 -12.12 6.49 -10.45
C ARG A 350 -12.04 5.85 -11.84
N PRO A 351 -12.30 6.64 -12.90
CA PRO A 351 -12.23 6.14 -14.27
C PRO A 351 -10.82 5.69 -14.70
N ASP A 352 -9.77 6.20 -14.07
CA ASP A 352 -8.38 5.85 -14.32
C ASP A 352 -7.92 4.57 -13.59
N ALA A 353 -8.77 3.97 -12.74
CA ALA A 353 -8.48 2.73 -12.03
C ALA A 353 -8.52 1.51 -12.98
N MET A 354 -7.43 1.28 -13.71
CA MET A 354 -7.32 0.22 -14.73
C MET A 354 -7.67 -1.18 -14.19
N MET A 355 -7.27 -1.51 -12.97
CA MET A 355 -7.63 -2.81 -12.37
C MET A 355 -9.13 -2.95 -12.10
N ALA A 356 -9.82 -1.87 -11.72
CA ALA A 356 -11.27 -1.91 -11.54
C ALA A 356 -12.00 -2.06 -12.89
N GLN A 357 -11.50 -1.40 -13.94
CA GLN A 357 -12.00 -1.57 -15.30
C GLN A 357 -11.81 -3.00 -15.81
N TYR A 358 -10.64 -3.60 -15.56
CA TYR A 358 -10.36 -4.99 -15.94
C TYR A 358 -11.30 -5.98 -15.26
N GLU A 359 -11.46 -5.89 -13.94
CA GLU A 359 -12.39 -6.76 -13.20
C GLU A 359 -13.84 -6.59 -13.65
N LEU A 360 -14.26 -5.36 -13.94
CA LEU A 360 -15.59 -5.08 -14.50
C LEU A 360 -15.77 -5.74 -15.87
N ALA A 361 -14.78 -5.61 -16.75
CA ALA A 361 -14.79 -6.19 -18.09
C ALA A 361 -14.87 -7.72 -18.06
N ILE A 362 -14.14 -8.37 -17.14
CA ILE A 362 -14.23 -9.81 -16.89
C ILE A 362 -15.64 -10.20 -16.44
N CYS A 363 -16.23 -9.50 -15.46
CA CYS A 363 -17.58 -9.82 -15.01
C CYS A 363 -18.65 -9.64 -16.11
N LEU A 364 -18.50 -8.62 -16.96
CA LEU A 364 -19.37 -8.40 -18.12
C LEU A 364 -19.20 -9.52 -19.17
N TYR A 365 -17.96 -9.96 -19.42
CA TYR A 365 -17.66 -11.08 -20.30
C TYR A 365 -18.34 -12.38 -19.82
N GLU A 366 -18.20 -12.71 -18.54
CA GLU A 366 -18.76 -13.92 -17.94
C GLU A 366 -20.29 -13.90 -17.87
N THR A 367 -20.91 -12.71 -17.82
CA THR A 367 -22.37 -12.56 -17.87
C THR A 367 -22.94 -12.39 -19.28
N GLY A 368 -22.07 -12.40 -20.32
CA GLY A 368 -22.47 -12.37 -21.71
C GLY A 368 -22.70 -10.98 -22.31
N ASP A 369 -22.48 -9.90 -21.56
CA ASP A 369 -22.48 -8.54 -22.12
C ASP A 369 -21.13 -8.24 -22.81
N LEU A 370 -20.92 -8.94 -23.92
CA LEU A 370 -19.67 -8.91 -24.67
C LEU A 370 -19.38 -7.53 -25.28
N ASN A 371 -20.42 -6.77 -25.62
CA ASN A 371 -20.24 -5.45 -26.23
C ASN A 371 -19.72 -4.43 -25.21
N THR A 372 -20.30 -4.40 -24.00
CA THR A 372 -19.81 -3.51 -22.94
C THR A 372 -18.44 -3.97 -22.43
N ALA A 373 -18.21 -5.28 -22.35
CA ALA A 373 -16.90 -5.83 -22.01
C ALA A 373 -15.82 -5.39 -23.01
N ALA A 374 -16.10 -5.45 -24.31
CA ALA A 374 -15.18 -5.00 -25.35
C ALA A 374 -14.78 -3.53 -25.16
N ALA A 375 -15.74 -2.64 -24.92
CA ALA A 375 -15.48 -1.21 -24.73
C ALA A 375 -14.53 -0.95 -23.54
N HIS A 376 -14.68 -1.68 -22.43
CA HIS A 376 -13.74 -1.57 -21.31
C HIS A 376 -12.36 -2.13 -21.65
N PHE A 377 -12.27 -3.28 -22.32
CA PHE A 377 -10.98 -3.82 -22.75
C PHE A 377 -10.27 -2.95 -23.80
N GLU A 378 -11.01 -2.25 -24.68
CA GLU A 378 -10.46 -1.27 -25.61
C GLU A 378 -9.75 -0.13 -24.86
N ILE A 379 -10.39 0.43 -23.82
CA ILE A 379 -9.77 1.45 -22.95
C ILE A 379 -8.49 0.92 -22.29
N LEU A 380 -8.50 -0.32 -21.77
CA LEU A 380 -7.34 -0.93 -21.13
C LEU A 380 -6.18 -1.09 -22.10
N VAL A 381 -6.44 -1.58 -23.31
CA VAL A 381 -5.43 -1.82 -24.35
C VAL A 381 -4.88 -0.51 -24.93
N GLU A 382 -5.69 0.55 -24.97
CA GLU A 382 -5.24 1.88 -25.37
C GLU A 382 -4.28 2.50 -24.33
N ASN A 383 -4.58 2.35 -23.03
CA ASN A 383 -3.76 2.90 -21.94
C ASN A 383 -2.54 2.05 -21.60
N ARG A 384 -2.65 0.71 -21.70
CA ARG A 384 -1.58 -0.26 -21.44
C ARG A 384 -1.45 -1.24 -22.62
N PRO A 385 -0.79 -0.83 -23.71
CA PRO A 385 -0.63 -1.68 -24.90
C PRO A 385 0.13 -2.98 -24.63
N ASP A 386 0.94 -3.01 -23.57
CA ASP A 386 1.76 -4.13 -23.09
C ASP A 386 0.97 -5.15 -22.24
N TRP A 387 -0.29 -4.87 -21.88
CA TRP A 387 -1.09 -5.79 -21.07
C TRP A 387 -1.67 -6.94 -21.91
N ILE A 388 -0.90 -8.01 -22.00
CA ILE A 388 -1.20 -9.20 -22.82
C ILE A 388 -2.56 -9.82 -22.47
N ASP A 389 -2.87 -10.05 -21.19
CA ASP A 389 -4.14 -10.64 -20.76
C ASP A 389 -5.37 -9.84 -21.19
N ALA A 390 -5.31 -8.51 -21.06
CA ALA A 390 -6.38 -7.62 -21.49
C ALA A 390 -6.56 -7.66 -23.02
N ARG A 391 -5.44 -7.68 -23.76
CA ARG A 391 -5.45 -7.77 -25.22
C ARG A 391 -5.97 -9.11 -25.73
N TYR A 392 -5.58 -10.23 -25.10
CA TYR A 392 -6.13 -11.56 -25.40
C TYR A 392 -7.64 -11.60 -25.13
N SER A 393 -8.09 -11.04 -23.99
CA SER A 393 -9.50 -10.98 -23.63
C SER A 393 -10.33 -10.19 -24.66
N LEU A 394 -9.80 -9.04 -25.11
CA LEU A 394 -10.41 -8.26 -26.20
C LEU A 394 -10.52 -9.07 -27.50
N ALA A 395 -9.45 -9.79 -27.87
CA ALA A 395 -9.44 -10.60 -29.09
C ALA A 395 -10.45 -11.75 -29.02
N SER A 396 -10.56 -12.42 -27.87
CA SER A 396 -11.57 -13.45 -27.60
C SER A 396 -12.98 -12.90 -27.78
N ILE A 397 -13.25 -11.69 -27.28
CA ILE A 397 -14.54 -11.02 -27.44
C ILE A 397 -14.83 -10.71 -28.92
N TYR A 398 -13.87 -10.14 -29.64
CA TYR A 398 -14.01 -9.87 -31.08
C TYR A 398 -14.27 -11.13 -31.89
N ALA A 399 -13.61 -12.25 -31.57
CA ALA A 399 -13.86 -13.54 -32.21
C ALA A 399 -15.31 -14.02 -32.00
N ARG A 400 -15.86 -13.82 -30.79
CA ARG A 400 -17.24 -14.21 -30.43
C ARG A 400 -18.32 -13.26 -30.97
N THR A 401 -17.98 -11.99 -31.20
CA THR A 401 -18.92 -10.95 -31.67
C THR A 401 -18.89 -10.73 -33.18
N GLY A 402 -18.22 -11.61 -33.93
CA GLY A 402 -18.21 -11.56 -35.40
C GLY A 402 -17.26 -10.51 -35.99
N ARG A 403 -16.19 -10.17 -35.26
CA ARG A 403 -15.11 -9.25 -35.67
C ARG A 403 -13.77 -10.00 -35.84
N PRO A 404 -13.68 -11.00 -36.74
CA PRO A 404 -12.53 -11.91 -36.80
C PRO A 404 -11.23 -11.23 -37.24
N GLN A 405 -11.30 -10.16 -38.05
CA GLN A 405 -10.11 -9.43 -38.49
C GLN A 405 -9.45 -8.69 -37.32
N GLU A 406 -10.23 -8.00 -36.49
CA GLU A 406 -9.71 -7.31 -35.30
C GLU A 406 -9.23 -8.29 -34.23
N ALA A 407 -9.90 -9.43 -34.08
CA ALA A 407 -9.44 -10.50 -33.21
C ALA A 407 -8.06 -11.03 -33.65
N ALA A 408 -7.88 -11.37 -34.93
CA ALA A 408 -6.60 -11.85 -35.45
C ALA A 408 -5.48 -10.82 -35.27
N LYS A 409 -5.74 -9.54 -35.54
CA LYS A 409 -4.78 -8.46 -35.32
C LYS A 409 -4.31 -8.38 -33.87
N ASN A 410 -5.23 -8.49 -32.90
CA ASN A 410 -4.88 -8.44 -31.48
C ASN A 410 -4.13 -9.72 -31.04
N LEU A 411 -4.52 -10.90 -31.55
CA LEU A 411 -3.84 -12.16 -31.26
C LEU A 411 -2.39 -12.17 -31.77
N LEU A 412 -2.14 -11.61 -32.95
CA LEU A 412 -0.78 -11.49 -33.47
C LEU A 412 0.10 -10.61 -32.58
N VAL A 413 -0.44 -9.53 -32.01
CA VAL A 413 0.31 -8.70 -31.04
C VAL A 413 0.57 -9.47 -29.74
N VAL A 414 -0.41 -10.24 -29.25
CA VAL A 414 -0.21 -11.13 -28.09
C VAL A 414 0.94 -12.10 -28.37
N LEU A 415 0.96 -12.74 -29.54
CA LEU A 415 1.99 -13.72 -29.93
C LEU A 415 3.35 -13.09 -30.27
N GLN A 416 3.40 -11.80 -30.59
CA GLN A 416 4.67 -11.06 -30.70
C GLN A 416 5.34 -10.87 -29.34
N GLY A 417 4.54 -10.61 -28.29
CA GLY A 417 5.05 -10.48 -26.92
C GLY A 417 5.29 -11.83 -26.26
N GLU A 418 4.37 -12.76 -26.44
CA GLU A 418 4.40 -14.11 -25.84
C GLU A 418 4.16 -15.18 -26.93
N PRO A 419 5.21 -15.59 -27.66
CA PRO A 419 5.08 -16.59 -28.74
C PRO A 419 4.51 -17.94 -28.30
N ASP A 420 4.71 -18.29 -27.02
CA ASP A 420 4.25 -19.52 -26.40
C ASP A 420 2.91 -19.34 -25.66
N HIS A 421 2.16 -18.25 -25.90
CA HIS A 421 0.85 -18.06 -25.27
C HIS A 421 -0.16 -19.09 -25.80
N TYR A 422 -0.42 -20.13 -25.02
CA TYR A 422 -1.28 -21.27 -25.39
C TYR A 422 -2.64 -20.85 -25.97
N ARG A 423 -3.41 -20.06 -25.22
CA ARG A 423 -4.80 -19.73 -25.61
C ARG A 423 -4.86 -18.87 -26.89
N ALA A 424 -3.86 -18.03 -27.13
CA ALA A 424 -3.80 -17.16 -28.29
C ALA A 424 -3.45 -17.95 -29.55
N ASN A 425 -2.47 -18.86 -29.45
CA ASN A 425 -2.14 -19.81 -30.52
C ASN A 425 -3.35 -20.67 -30.89
N LEU A 426 -4.03 -21.24 -29.87
CA LEU A 426 -5.22 -22.06 -30.11
C LEU A 426 -6.35 -21.26 -30.77
N LEU A 427 -6.67 -20.07 -30.26
CA LEU A 427 -7.76 -19.24 -30.80
C LEU A 427 -7.46 -18.78 -32.23
N LEU A 428 -6.25 -18.29 -32.51
CA LEU A 428 -5.86 -17.85 -33.85
C LEU A 428 -5.87 -19.01 -34.86
N GLY A 429 -5.30 -20.15 -34.48
CA GLY A 429 -5.31 -21.37 -35.30
C GLY A 429 -6.74 -21.81 -35.65
N ARG A 430 -7.63 -21.86 -34.65
CA ARG A 430 -9.05 -22.19 -34.86
C ARG A 430 -9.75 -21.19 -35.79
N MET A 431 -9.50 -19.90 -35.63
CA MET A 431 -10.11 -18.88 -36.48
C MET A 431 -9.65 -19.01 -37.94
N LEU A 432 -8.37 -19.25 -38.18
CA LEU A 432 -7.81 -19.47 -39.51
C LEU A 432 -8.34 -20.76 -40.14
N PHE A 433 -8.45 -21.85 -39.38
CA PHE A 433 -9.08 -23.10 -39.81
C PHE A 433 -10.53 -22.87 -40.28
N LEU A 434 -11.33 -22.17 -39.47
CA LEU A 434 -12.73 -21.85 -39.82
C LEU A 434 -12.84 -20.95 -41.06
N ASN A 435 -11.84 -20.11 -41.31
CA ASN A 435 -11.76 -19.26 -42.51
C ASN A 435 -11.21 -20.02 -43.75
N GLY A 436 -10.83 -21.29 -43.61
CA GLY A 436 -10.31 -22.13 -44.70
C GLY A 436 -8.84 -21.89 -45.04
N THR A 437 -8.12 -21.07 -44.28
CA THR A 437 -6.69 -20.77 -44.48
C THR A 437 -5.82 -21.79 -43.73
N PHE A 438 -5.98 -23.07 -44.09
CA PHE A 438 -5.42 -24.22 -43.38
C PHE A 438 -3.89 -24.18 -43.21
N ALA A 439 -3.16 -23.84 -44.29
CA ALA A 439 -1.71 -23.78 -44.25
C ALA A 439 -1.19 -22.70 -43.27
N GLU A 440 -1.94 -21.61 -43.08
CA GLU A 440 -1.59 -20.55 -42.13
C GLU A 440 -2.00 -20.89 -40.69
N ALA A 441 -3.06 -21.69 -40.50
CA ALA A 441 -3.54 -22.13 -39.21
C ALA A 441 -2.59 -23.13 -38.53
N LEU A 442 -2.01 -24.04 -39.33
CA LEU A 442 -1.18 -25.14 -38.87
C LEU A 442 -0.09 -24.75 -37.85
N PRO A 443 0.81 -23.77 -38.10
CA PRO A 443 1.88 -23.45 -37.16
C PRO A 443 1.37 -23.00 -35.78
N TYR A 444 0.20 -22.34 -35.72
CA TYR A 444 -0.39 -21.91 -34.45
C TYR A 444 -1.00 -23.09 -33.67
N LEU A 445 -1.65 -24.03 -34.37
CA LEU A 445 -2.19 -25.24 -33.73
C LEU A 445 -1.07 -26.18 -33.25
N GLU A 446 -0.01 -26.34 -34.05
CA GLU A 446 1.20 -27.08 -33.64
C GLU A 446 1.85 -26.44 -32.41
N LYS A 447 1.95 -25.10 -32.38
CA LYS A 447 2.46 -24.37 -31.23
C LYS A 447 1.57 -24.53 -29.99
N ALA A 448 0.24 -24.47 -30.13
CA ALA A 448 -0.69 -24.68 -29.01
C ALA A 448 -0.51 -26.06 -28.37
N VAL A 449 -0.39 -27.11 -29.19
CA VAL A 449 -0.11 -28.49 -28.71
C VAL A 449 1.27 -28.59 -28.07
N ALA A 450 2.29 -27.96 -28.66
CA ALA A 450 3.64 -28.00 -28.11
C ALA A 450 3.76 -27.30 -26.75
N VAL A 451 3.02 -26.20 -26.54
CA VAL A 451 2.98 -25.48 -25.26
C VAL A 451 2.20 -26.25 -24.22
N GLN A 452 1.04 -26.80 -24.58
CA GLN A 452 0.19 -27.55 -23.66
C GLN A 452 -0.13 -28.93 -24.23
N THR A 453 0.78 -29.87 -23.97
CA THR A 453 0.75 -31.24 -24.51
C THR A 453 -0.36 -32.12 -23.91
N ASP A 454 -1.05 -31.65 -22.87
CA ASP A 454 -2.17 -32.36 -22.23
C ASP A 454 -3.54 -31.81 -22.65
N SER A 455 -3.59 -30.91 -23.63
CA SER A 455 -4.84 -30.35 -24.13
C SER A 455 -5.48 -31.21 -25.22
N GLY A 456 -6.46 -32.03 -24.83
CA GLY A 456 -7.26 -32.80 -25.79
C GLY A 456 -8.01 -31.93 -26.81
N GLU A 457 -8.37 -30.69 -26.44
CA GLU A 457 -8.96 -29.71 -27.37
C GLU A 457 -7.96 -29.31 -28.46
N ALA A 458 -6.73 -28.96 -28.08
CA ALA A 458 -5.70 -28.54 -29.05
C ALA A 458 -5.33 -29.69 -29.99
N HIS A 459 -5.18 -30.91 -29.48
CA HIS A 459 -4.95 -32.10 -30.31
C HIS A 459 -6.10 -32.38 -31.27
N SER A 460 -7.36 -32.17 -30.84
CA SER A 460 -8.53 -32.35 -31.72
C SER A 460 -8.50 -31.37 -32.90
N PHE A 461 -8.24 -30.08 -32.63
CA PHE A 461 -8.14 -29.08 -33.70
C PHE A 461 -6.95 -29.32 -34.62
N LEU A 462 -5.79 -29.73 -34.09
CA LEU A 462 -4.62 -30.05 -34.91
C LEU A 462 -4.87 -31.29 -35.79
N ALA A 463 -5.60 -32.29 -35.30
CA ALA A 463 -6.00 -33.44 -36.10
C ALA A 463 -6.89 -33.03 -37.28
N ASP A 464 -7.89 -32.18 -37.03
CA ASP A 464 -8.80 -31.68 -38.06
C ASP A 464 -8.04 -30.82 -39.11
N GLU A 465 -7.06 -30.03 -38.67
CA GLU A 465 -6.17 -29.27 -39.54
C GLU A 465 -5.37 -30.19 -40.47
N TYR A 466 -4.74 -31.24 -39.91
CA TYR A 466 -4.01 -32.22 -40.72
C TYR A 466 -4.91 -32.97 -41.71
N GLU A 467 -6.16 -33.25 -41.35
CA GLU A 467 -7.13 -33.87 -42.26
C GLU A 467 -7.42 -32.96 -43.46
N LYS A 468 -7.62 -31.66 -43.25
CA LYS A 468 -7.81 -30.67 -44.32
C LYS A 468 -6.59 -30.50 -45.23
N LEU A 469 -5.40 -30.68 -44.68
CA LEU A 469 -4.13 -30.65 -45.42
C LEU A 469 -3.74 -32.01 -46.04
N ALA A 470 -4.64 -33.01 -46.02
CA ALA A 470 -4.42 -34.37 -46.51
C ALA A 470 -3.23 -35.11 -45.87
N ARG A 471 -2.88 -34.76 -44.61
CA ARG A 471 -1.85 -35.40 -43.79
C ARG A 471 -2.46 -36.48 -42.89
N ALA A 472 -3.02 -37.52 -43.50
CA ALA A 472 -3.84 -38.53 -42.79
C ALA A 472 -3.14 -39.25 -41.63
N ALA A 473 -1.84 -39.52 -41.75
CA ALA A 473 -1.07 -40.18 -40.68
C ALA A 473 -0.92 -39.29 -39.44
N ASP A 474 -0.64 -38.00 -39.65
CA ASP A 474 -0.55 -37.02 -38.56
C ASP A 474 -1.92 -36.79 -37.91
N ALA A 475 -2.97 -36.64 -38.71
CA ALA A 475 -4.35 -36.51 -38.23
C ALA A 475 -4.76 -37.69 -37.33
N THR A 476 -4.44 -38.93 -37.74
CA THR A 476 -4.75 -40.14 -36.97
C THR A 476 -4.01 -40.16 -35.62
N ARG A 477 -2.74 -39.73 -35.59
CA ARG A 477 -1.93 -39.65 -34.37
C ARG A 477 -2.51 -38.64 -33.39
N GLU A 478 -2.77 -37.41 -33.84
CA GLU A 478 -3.28 -36.35 -32.98
C GLU A 478 -4.70 -36.67 -32.47
N ARG A 479 -5.55 -37.30 -33.30
CA ARG A 479 -6.88 -37.73 -32.88
C ARG A 479 -6.83 -38.83 -31.83
N ALA A 480 -5.91 -39.80 -31.97
CA ALA A 480 -5.70 -40.83 -30.95
C ALA A 480 -5.22 -40.23 -29.61
N GLU A 481 -4.36 -39.21 -29.66
CA GLU A 481 -3.88 -38.52 -28.46
C GLU A 481 -4.97 -37.69 -27.79
N ALA A 482 -5.79 -36.97 -28.57
CA ALA A 482 -6.96 -36.26 -28.05
C ALA A 482 -7.93 -37.19 -27.30
N GLU A 483 -8.21 -38.37 -27.84
CA GLU A 483 -9.07 -39.37 -27.20
C GLU A 483 -8.42 -39.98 -25.95
N ARG A 484 -7.09 -40.22 -25.97
CA ARG A 484 -6.34 -40.65 -24.79
C ARG A 484 -6.47 -39.65 -23.64
N LEU A 485 -6.38 -38.35 -23.96
CA LEU A 485 -6.44 -37.25 -22.99
C LEU A 485 -7.85 -36.96 -22.44
N LYS A 486 -8.92 -37.29 -23.19
CA LYS A 486 -10.30 -37.22 -22.68
C LYS A 486 -10.56 -38.19 -21.53
N GLY A 487 -9.75 -39.25 -21.40
CA GLY A 487 -9.94 -40.34 -20.44
C GLY A 487 -11.18 -41.18 -20.76
N PRO A 488 -11.31 -42.40 -20.19
CA PRO A 488 -12.54 -43.17 -20.31
C PRO A 488 -13.67 -42.40 -19.62
N ASN A 489 -14.78 -42.17 -20.32
CA ASN A 489 -16.04 -41.73 -19.72
C ASN A 489 -16.26 -42.52 -18.42
N ARG A 490 -16.15 -41.88 -17.26
CA ARG A 490 -16.63 -42.49 -16.02
C ARG A 490 -18.15 -42.58 -16.13
N PRO A 491 -18.73 -43.78 -15.95
CA PRO A 491 -20.17 -44.00 -16.08
C PRO A 491 -21.00 -43.18 -15.08
#